data_AF-A0A2A7U939-F1
#
_entry.id   AF-A0A2A7U939-F1
#
_cell.length_a   1.000
_cell.length_b   1.000
_cell.length_c   1.000
_cell.angle_alpha   90.00
_cell.angle_beta   90.00
_cell.angle_gamma   90.00
#
_symmetry.space_group_name_H-M   'P 1'
#
loop_
_entity.id
_entity.type
_entity.pdbx_description
1 polymer ?
#
loop_
_entity_poly.entity_id
_entity_poly.type
_entity_poly.pdbx_seq_one_letter_code
_entity_poly.pdbx_strand_id
1 'polypeptide(L)'
;MVSALLLLVAAGQLACVGVLWTRVTRVPRVWLLGVVGVGLAYDSAVIGLGAVLGEGAFLHVLSVPRFVAHAVLTPLLIVWAADRLGARHGTEDGRRDRSVSAARGWWWTAVVLTGALLAGGVLTELPHLRLVPREYADTLRYAAEHPAPPVPALVVGIVMLAAGIVLWRKESARTLLIGTVVLIGASAAAVAVPPLGNVGEAALLVGLVAAELPARRESVGVTV
;
A
#
# COMPACT_ATOMS: atom_id res chain seq x y z
N MET A 1 -20.42 10.65 -10.05
CA MET A 1 -20.57 9.18 -10.00
C MET A 1 -19.37 8.61 -9.28
N VAL A 2 -19.60 7.90 -8.19
CA VAL A 2 -18.57 7.28 -7.35
C VAL A 2 -17.86 6.16 -8.12
N SER A 3 -18.59 5.39 -8.93
CA SER A 3 -18.02 4.37 -9.81
C SER A 3 -16.89 4.93 -10.71
N ALA A 4 -17.19 6.05 -11.40
CA ALA A 4 -16.21 6.74 -12.24
C ALA A 4 -15.00 7.26 -11.45
N LEU A 5 -15.21 7.78 -10.24
CA LEU A 5 -14.10 8.19 -9.37
C LEU A 5 -13.18 7.00 -9.04
N LEU A 6 -13.73 5.84 -8.71
CA LEU A 6 -12.94 4.65 -8.40
C LEU A 6 -12.18 4.11 -9.61
N LEU A 7 -12.72 4.25 -10.83
CA LEU A 7 -11.99 3.95 -12.06
C LEU A 7 -10.84 4.93 -12.31
N LEU A 8 -11.04 6.22 -12.01
CA LEU A 8 -9.96 7.21 -12.05
C LEU A 8 -8.89 6.92 -11.00
N VAL A 9 -9.28 6.49 -9.79
CA VAL A 9 -8.36 6.04 -8.75
C VAL A 9 -7.54 4.84 -9.24
N ALA A 10 -8.18 3.83 -9.83
CA ALA A 10 -7.50 2.67 -10.41
C ALA A 10 -6.49 3.08 -11.49
N ALA A 11 -6.88 3.97 -12.40
CA ALA A 11 -5.99 4.50 -13.43
C ALA A 11 -4.81 5.27 -12.84
N GLY A 12 -5.04 6.08 -11.79
CA GLY A 12 -3.99 6.78 -11.06
C GLY A 12 -3.01 5.84 -10.37
N GLN A 13 -3.50 4.74 -9.77
CA GLN A 13 -2.67 3.70 -9.17
C GLN A 13 -1.81 2.98 -10.22
N LEU A 14 -2.36 2.64 -11.38
CA LEU A 14 -1.59 2.08 -12.50
C LEU A 14 -0.57 3.07 -13.05
N ALA A 15 -0.90 4.36 -13.13
CA ALA A 15 0.05 5.39 -13.52
C ALA A 15 1.22 5.48 -12.53
N CYS A 16 0.96 5.36 -11.22
CA CYS A 16 2.01 5.29 -10.19
C CYS A 16 2.93 4.08 -10.40
N VAL A 17 2.36 2.90 -10.70
CA VAL A 17 3.14 1.69 -11.02
C VAL A 17 3.98 1.90 -12.29
N GLY A 18 3.40 2.49 -13.33
CA GLY A 18 4.10 2.82 -14.57
C GLY A 18 5.28 3.77 -14.34
N VAL A 19 5.08 4.83 -13.54
CA VAL A 19 6.16 5.74 -13.12
C VAL A 19 7.24 4.98 -12.36
N LEU A 20 6.86 4.16 -11.39
CA LEU A 20 7.79 3.38 -10.58
C LEU A 20 8.69 2.47 -11.44
N TRP A 21 8.10 1.68 -12.35
CA TRP A 21 8.84 0.71 -13.17
C TRP A 21 9.61 1.29 -14.36
N THR A 22 9.33 2.56 -14.71
CA THR A 22 10.04 3.27 -15.78
C THR A 22 11.11 4.23 -15.25
N ARG A 23 10.97 4.75 -14.03
CA ARG A 23 11.86 5.78 -13.46
C ARG A 23 12.76 5.28 -12.35
N VAL A 24 12.49 4.12 -11.76
CA VAL A 24 13.27 3.58 -10.65
C VAL A 24 13.94 2.27 -11.07
N THR A 25 15.19 2.09 -10.66
CA THR A 25 15.94 0.85 -10.88
C THR A 25 15.19 -0.34 -10.29
N ARG A 26 15.05 -1.41 -11.09
CA ARG A 26 14.24 -2.59 -10.73
C ARG A 26 14.97 -3.49 -9.73
N VAL A 27 14.84 -3.14 -8.46
CA VAL A 27 15.27 -3.96 -7.32
C VAL A 27 14.05 -4.69 -6.70
N PRO A 28 14.25 -5.75 -5.88
CA PRO A 28 13.14 -6.54 -5.34
C PRO A 28 12.05 -5.71 -4.64
N ARG A 29 12.41 -4.70 -3.84
CA ARG A 29 11.42 -3.84 -3.17
C ARG A 29 10.57 -2.99 -4.14
N VAL A 30 11.11 -2.63 -5.30
CA VAL A 30 10.41 -1.87 -6.34
C VAL A 30 9.44 -2.76 -7.11
N TRP A 31 9.81 -4.02 -7.35
CA TRP A 31 8.88 -5.03 -7.86
C TRP A 31 7.74 -5.28 -6.90
N LEU A 32 8.05 -5.45 -5.61
CA LEU A 32 7.05 -5.62 -4.56
C LEU A 32 6.04 -4.47 -4.55
N LEU A 33 6.50 -3.21 -4.52
CA LEU A 33 5.60 -2.05 -4.58
C LEU A 33 4.76 -2.01 -5.85
N GLY A 34 5.32 -2.39 -7.00
CA GLY A 34 4.57 -2.45 -8.24
C GLY A 34 3.45 -3.48 -8.19
N VAL A 35 3.71 -4.67 -7.64
CA VAL A 35 2.68 -5.71 -7.46
C VAL A 35 1.59 -5.26 -6.47
N VAL A 36 1.98 -4.63 -5.35
CA VAL A 36 1.02 -4.02 -4.42
C VAL A 36 0.17 -2.98 -5.15
N GLY A 37 0.78 -2.07 -5.91
CA GLY A 37 0.07 -1.04 -6.66
C GLY A 37 -0.90 -1.60 -7.71
N VAL A 38 -0.56 -2.69 -8.39
CA VAL A 38 -1.48 -3.40 -9.29
C VAL A 38 -2.65 -4.02 -8.51
N GLY A 39 -2.40 -4.59 -7.33
CA GLY A 39 -3.45 -5.11 -6.45
C GLY A 39 -4.44 -4.04 -6.01
N LEU A 40 -3.95 -2.86 -5.61
CA LEU A 40 -4.79 -1.72 -5.23
C LEU A 40 -5.60 -1.17 -6.43
N ALA A 41 -4.96 -1.11 -7.60
CA ALA A 41 -5.64 -0.73 -8.85
C ALA A 41 -6.76 -1.71 -9.21
N TYR A 42 -6.49 -3.00 -9.07
CA TYR A 42 -7.48 -4.05 -9.30
C TYR A 42 -8.67 -3.89 -8.35
N ASP A 43 -8.42 -3.65 -7.05
CA ASP A 43 -9.50 -3.45 -6.07
C ASP A 43 -10.40 -2.28 -6.47
N SER A 44 -9.81 -1.12 -6.74
CA SER A 44 -10.55 0.09 -7.13
C SER A 44 -11.31 -0.11 -8.45
N ALA A 45 -10.72 -0.82 -9.41
CA ALA A 45 -11.35 -1.12 -10.68
C ALA A 45 -12.57 -2.05 -10.54
N VAL A 46 -12.47 -3.12 -9.74
CA VAL A 46 -13.58 -4.05 -9.54
C VAL A 46 -14.76 -3.37 -8.86
N ILE A 47 -14.52 -2.51 -7.85
CA ILE A 47 -15.60 -1.73 -7.23
C ILE A 47 -16.18 -0.73 -8.24
N GLY A 48 -15.33 -0.03 -8.99
CA GLY A 48 -15.76 0.96 -9.99
C GLY A 48 -16.59 0.35 -11.13
N LEU A 49 -16.27 -0.87 -11.56
CA LEU A 49 -17.01 -1.60 -12.60
C LEU A 49 -18.26 -2.31 -12.07
N GLY A 50 -18.41 -2.46 -10.76
CA GLY A 50 -19.40 -3.37 -10.21
C GLY A 50 -20.85 -3.04 -10.58
N ALA A 51 -21.21 -1.75 -10.68
CA ALA A 51 -22.54 -1.35 -11.13
C ALA A 51 -22.81 -1.68 -12.60
N VAL A 52 -21.77 -1.67 -13.45
CA VAL A 52 -21.87 -2.06 -14.87
C VAL A 52 -21.96 -3.57 -15.01
N LEU A 53 -21.23 -4.32 -14.16
CA LEU A 53 -21.22 -5.77 -14.18
C LEU A 53 -22.48 -6.40 -13.56
N GLY A 54 -23.12 -5.69 -12.63
CA GLY A 54 -24.30 -6.15 -11.92
C GLY A 54 -24.00 -7.22 -10.86
N GLU A 55 -25.03 -7.57 -10.09
CA GLU A 55 -24.93 -8.63 -9.10
C GLU A 55 -24.86 -9.99 -9.80
N GLY A 56 -23.96 -10.87 -9.34
CA GLY A 56 -23.88 -12.22 -9.86
C GLY A 56 -22.52 -12.87 -9.69
N ALA A 57 -22.43 -14.11 -10.17
CA ALA A 57 -21.25 -14.96 -10.04
C ALA A 57 -19.97 -14.31 -10.61
N PHE A 58 -20.08 -13.54 -11.70
CA PHE A 58 -18.92 -12.90 -12.31
C PHE A 58 -18.29 -11.84 -11.41
N LEU A 59 -19.08 -10.87 -10.93
CA LEU A 59 -18.61 -9.84 -9.99
C LEU A 59 -18.16 -10.45 -8.66
N HIS A 60 -18.82 -11.52 -8.21
CA HIS A 60 -18.42 -12.28 -7.02
C HIS A 60 -17.01 -12.87 -7.20
N VAL A 61 -16.74 -13.57 -8.31
CA VAL A 61 -15.42 -14.17 -8.59
C VAL A 61 -14.34 -13.09 -8.71
N LEU A 62 -14.61 -11.96 -9.37
CA LEU A 62 -13.68 -10.82 -9.42
C LEU A 62 -13.45 -10.19 -8.04
N SER A 63 -14.39 -10.34 -7.12
CA SER A 63 -14.26 -9.76 -5.79
C SER A 63 -13.35 -10.57 -4.87
N VAL A 64 -13.23 -11.88 -5.06
CA VAL A 64 -12.41 -12.76 -4.21
C VAL A 64 -10.92 -12.36 -4.20
N PRO A 65 -10.25 -12.12 -5.35
CA PRO A 65 -8.85 -11.72 -5.37
C PRO A 65 -8.56 -10.42 -4.61
N ARG A 66 -9.55 -9.54 -4.43
CA ARG A 66 -9.39 -8.30 -3.66
C ARG A 66 -9.06 -8.59 -2.21
N PHE A 67 -9.80 -9.50 -1.59
CA PHE A 67 -9.57 -9.92 -0.20
C PHE A 67 -8.26 -10.68 -0.06
N VAL A 68 -7.94 -11.57 -1.01
CA VAL A 68 -6.67 -12.30 -1.03
C VAL A 68 -5.49 -11.34 -1.17
N ALA A 69 -5.58 -10.37 -2.08
CA ALA A 69 -4.55 -9.38 -2.30
C ALA A 69 -4.31 -8.53 -1.04
N HIS A 70 -5.37 -8.10 -0.34
CA HIS A 70 -5.22 -7.37 0.92
C HIS A 70 -4.58 -8.21 2.03
N ALA A 71 -5.01 -9.46 2.19
CA ALA A 71 -4.47 -10.36 3.21
C ALA A 71 -2.99 -10.71 2.98
N VAL A 72 -2.55 -10.77 1.72
CA VAL A 72 -1.20 -11.22 1.34
C VAL A 72 -0.26 -10.05 1.05
N LEU A 73 -0.66 -9.09 0.24
CA LEU A 73 0.22 -8.05 -0.30
C LEU A 73 0.42 -6.88 0.69
N THR A 74 -0.62 -6.46 1.41
CA THR A 74 -0.54 -5.30 2.31
C THR A 74 0.49 -5.51 3.44
N PRO A 75 0.56 -6.68 4.11
CA PRO A 75 1.60 -6.93 5.11
C PRO A 75 3.03 -6.83 4.56
N LEU A 76 3.26 -7.13 3.27
CA LEU A 76 4.59 -7.07 2.67
C LEU A 76 5.16 -5.64 2.63
N LEU A 77 4.34 -4.60 2.76
CA LEU A 77 4.80 -3.22 2.90
C LEU A 77 5.73 -3.03 4.11
N ILE A 78 5.63 -3.86 5.14
CA ILE A 78 6.54 -3.86 6.30
C ILE A 78 7.96 -4.24 5.86
N VAL A 79 8.09 -5.27 5.01
CA VAL A 79 9.38 -5.67 4.42
C VAL A 79 9.91 -4.56 3.51
N TRP A 80 9.04 -3.92 2.72
CA TRP A 80 9.43 -2.74 1.94
C TRP A 80 10.04 -1.64 2.83
N ALA A 81 9.38 -1.27 3.93
CA ALA A 81 9.88 -0.24 4.83
C ALA A 81 11.23 -0.65 5.46
N ALA A 82 11.37 -1.91 5.85
CA ALA A 82 12.63 -2.41 6.39
C ALA A 82 13.78 -2.35 5.37
N ASP A 83 13.55 -2.76 4.13
CA ASP A 83 14.54 -2.65 3.06
C ASP A 83 14.86 -1.18 2.74
N ARG A 84 13.85 -0.32 2.58
CA ARG A 84 14.05 1.09 2.21
C ARG A 84 14.79 1.90 3.27
N LEU A 85 14.55 1.60 4.54
CA LEU A 85 15.26 2.22 5.66
C LEU A 85 16.64 1.60 5.91
N GLY A 86 16.83 0.31 5.57
CA GLY A 86 18.09 -0.42 5.73
C GLY A 86 19.09 -0.17 4.61
N ALA A 87 18.64 -0.06 3.35
CA ALA A 87 19.47 0.07 2.16
C ALA A 87 20.34 1.36 2.13
N ARG A 88 19.99 2.38 2.91
CA ARG A 88 20.76 3.63 3.05
C ARG A 88 21.84 3.58 4.14
N HIS A 89 21.88 2.54 4.98
CA HIS A 89 22.90 2.40 6.03
C HIS A 89 24.14 1.60 5.57
N GLY A 90 24.16 1.12 4.33
CA GLY A 90 25.17 0.16 3.85
C GLY A 90 26.39 0.74 3.12
N THR A 91 26.40 2.02 2.75
CA THR A 91 27.37 2.51 1.74
C THR A 91 28.19 3.76 2.09
N GLU A 92 27.94 4.46 3.19
CA GLU A 92 28.61 5.77 3.42
C GLU A 92 29.57 5.86 4.60
N ASP A 93 29.66 4.86 5.48
CA ASP A 93 30.63 4.98 6.57
C ASP A 93 31.26 3.63 6.90
N GLY A 94 32.56 3.49 6.64
CA GLY A 94 33.39 2.30 6.90
C GLY A 94 33.50 1.93 8.38
N ARG A 95 32.58 2.40 9.23
CA ARG A 95 32.51 2.14 10.66
C ARG A 95 31.67 0.88 10.90
N ARG A 96 32.32 -0.26 10.66
CA ARG A 96 31.82 -1.58 11.01
C ARG A 96 31.88 -1.76 12.53
N ASP A 97 30.86 -1.32 13.27
CA ASP A 97 30.56 -1.85 14.61
C ASP A 97 29.22 -1.31 15.14
N ARG A 98 28.38 -2.20 15.68
CA ARG A 98 26.99 -2.00 16.19
C ARG A 98 25.87 -1.68 15.19
N SER A 99 26.08 -0.86 14.16
CA SER A 99 25.01 -0.47 13.22
C SER A 99 24.46 -1.63 12.38
N VAL A 100 25.34 -2.54 11.93
CA VAL A 100 24.98 -3.70 11.10
C VAL A 100 24.15 -4.73 11.86
N SER A 101 24.41 -4.92 13.15
CA SER A 101 23.64 -5.83 14.03
C SER A 101 22.21 -5.32 14.24
N ALA A 102 22.05 -4.02 14.48
CA ALA A 102 20.74 -3.40 14.64
C ALA A 102 19.91 -3.43 13.33
N ALA A 103 20.56 -3.15 12.19
CA ALA A 103 19.90 -3.24 10.88
C ALA A 103 19.46 -4.68 10.54
N ARG A 104 20.29 -5.67 10.88
CA ARG A 104 19.96 -7.09 10.71
C ARG A 104 18.86 -7.56 11.66
N GLY A 105 18.87 -7.07 12.91
CA GLY A 105 17.79 -7.31 13.87
C GLY A 105 16.45 -6.77 13.38
N TRP A 106 16.44 -5.52 12.91
CA TRP A 106 15.25 -4.87 12.34
C TRP A 106 14.68 -5.62 11.14
N TRP A 107 15.53 -6.08 10.22
CA TRP A 107 15.09 -6.90 9.08
C TRP A 107 14.36 -8.17 9.53
N TRP A 108 14.95 -8.93 10.46
CA TRP A 108 14.31 -10.15 10.96
C TRP A 108 13.01 -9.88 11.70
N THR A 109 12.93 -8.81 12.50
CA THR A 109 11.67 -8.39 13.12
C THR A 109 10.61 -8.07 12.08
N ALA A 110 10.96 -7.35 11.00
CA ALA A 110 10.04 -7.05 9.92
C ALA A 110 9.55 -8.30 9.19
N VAL A 111 10.45 -9.25 8.89
CA VAL A 111 10.09 -10.53 8.25
C VAL A 111 9.18 -11.36 9.14
N VAL A 112 9.51 -11.51 10.42
CA VAL A 112 8.68 -12.28 11.37
C VAL A 112 7.31 -11.64 11.55
N LEU A 113 7.26 -10.32 11.72
CA LEU A 113 5.99 -9.58 11.83
C LEU A 113 5.14 -9.74 10.57
N THR A 114 5.75 -9.60 9.39
CA THR A 114 5.08 -9.79 8.11
C THR A 114 4.52 -11.21 7.98
N GLY A 115 5.34 -12.22 8.31
CA GLY A 115 4.92 -13.63 8.28
C GLY A 115 3.76 -13.91 9.23
N ALA A 116 3.80 -13.34 10.45
CA ALA A 116 2.72 -13.48 11.42
C ALA A 116 1.42 -12.82 10.96
N LEU A 117 1.48 -11.61 10.38
CA LEU A 117 0.30 -10.92 9.86
C LEU A 117 -0.27 -11.61 8.62
N LEU A 118 0.59 -12.11 7.72
CA LEU A 118 0.18 -12.86 6.55
C LEU A 118 -0.49 -14.18 6.96
N ALA A 119 0.12 -14.93 7.87
CA ALA A 119 -0.47 -16.14 8.41
C ALA A 119 -1.80 -15.85 9.11
N GLY A 120 -1.86 -14.78 9.92
CA GLY A 120 -3.08 -14.32 10.57
C GLY A 120 -4.19 -14.02 9.55
N GLY A 121 -3.93 -13.15 8.56
CA GLY A 121 -4.91 -12.80 7.53
C GLY A 121 -5.37 -14.00 6.71
N VAL A 122 -4.44 -14.83 6.25
CA VAL A 122 -4.76 -16.01 5.43
C VAL A 122 -5.50 -17.07 6.23
N LEU A 123 -5.13 -17.34 7.48
CA LEU A 123 -5.73 -18.42 8.27
C LEU A 123 -7.04 -18.00 8.96
N THR A 124 -7.23 -16.72 9.25
CA THR A 124 -8.42 -16.25 9.98
C THR A 124 -9.46 -15.60 9.08
N GLU A 125 -9.06 -14.86 8.04
CA GLU A 125 -10.01 -14.09 7.21
C GLU A 125 -10.49 -14.86 5.99
N LEU A 126 -9.63 -15.67 5.34
CA LEU A 126 -9.97 -16.33 4.07
C LEU A 126 -10.87 -17.58 4.21
N PRO A 127 -10.69 -18.49 5.17
CA PRO A 127 -11.48 -19.74 5.25
C PRO A 127 -12.96 -19.50 5.55
N HIS A 128 -13.29 -18.36 6.15
CA HIS A 128 -14.65 -17.97 6.52
C HIS A 128 -15.18 -16.83 5.65
N LEU A 129 -14.50 -16.52 4.53
CA LEU A 129 -14.87 -15.42 3.67
C LEU A 129 -16.18 -15.72 2.94
N ARG A 130 -17.27 -15.16 3.47
CA ARG A 130 -18.56 -15.08 2.80
C ARG A 130 -18.76 -13.68 2.26
N LEU A 131 -18.94 -13.62 0.95
CA LEU A 131 -19.12 -12.36 0.23
C LEU A 131 -20.60 -12.14 -0.06
N VAL A 132 -21.10 -10.97 0.33
CA VAL A 132 -22.47 -10.54 0.07
C VAL A 132 -22.46 -9.24 -0.73
N PRO A 133 -23.41 -9.05 -1.66
CA PRO A 133 -23.51 -7.81 -2.43
C PRO A 133 -23.89 -6.65 -1.50
N ARG A 134 -23.28 -5.49 -1.73
CA ARG A 134 -23.54 -4.25 -1.02
C ARG A 134 -23.51 -3.10 -2.00
N GLU A 135 -24.51 -2.24 -1.90
CA GLU A 135 -24.61 -1.01 -2.67
C GLU A 135 -24.17 0.19 -1.84
N TYR A 136 -23.55 1.15 -2.51
CA TYR A 136 -23.25 2.47 -1.95
C TYR A 136 -23.25 3.51 -3.06
N ALA A 137 -24.09 4.53 -2.95
CA ALA A 137 -24.33 5.48 -4.05
C ALA A 137 -24.61 4.72 -5.37
N ASP A 138 -23.85 4.98 -6.44
CA ASP A 138 -23.94 4.30 -7.73
C ASP A 138 -22.99 3.10 -7.86
N THR A 139 -22.44 2.56 -6.76
CA THR A 139 -21.54 1.40 -6.79
C THR A 139 -22.22 0.14 -6.27
N LEU A 140 -21.82 -0.99 -6.85
CA LEU A 140 -22.16 -2.33 -6.38
C LEU A 140 -20.87 -3.10 -6.13
N ARG A 141 -20.73 -3.70 -4.95
CA ARG A 141 -19.54 -4.50 -4.61
C ARG A 141 -19.91 -5.68 -3.75
N TYR A 142 -19.14 -6.76 -3.86
CA TYR A 142 -19.15 -7.77 -2.82
C TYR A 142 -18.27 -7.36 -1.65
N ALA A 143 -18.81 -7.52 -0.44
CA ALA A 143 -18.15 -7.24 0.84
C ALA A 143 -18.23 -8.47 1.76
N ALA A 144 -17.31 -8.59 2.70
CA ALA A 144 -17.40 -9.61 3.74
C ALA A 144 -18.71 -9.42 4.53
N GLU A 145 -19.47 -10.51 4.71
CA GLU A 145 -20.72 -10.52 5.46
C GLU A 145 -20.52 -10.04 6.90
N HIS A 146 -19.43 -10.50 7.53
CA HIS A 146 -19.02 -10.17 8.88
C HIS A 146 -17.56 -9.64 8.84
N PRO A 147 -17.36 -8.31 8.72
CA PRO A 147 -16.03 -7.74 8.64
C PRO A 147 -15.26 -7.96 9.95
N ALA A 148 -14.11 -8.63 9.86
CA ALA A 148 -13.17 -8.72 10.98
C ALA A 148 -12.47 -7.37 11.22
N PRO A 149 -12.02 -7.07 12.44
CA PRO A 149 -11.16 -5.91 12.69
C PRO A 149 -9.91 -5.97 11.80
N PRO A 150 -9.55 -4.89 11.09
CA PRO A 150 -8.47 -4.91 10.10
C PRO A 150 -7.08 -4.79 10.77
N VAL A 151 -6.75 -5.72 11.66
CA VAL A 151 -5.51 -5.71 12.45
C VAL A 151 -4.26 -5.62 11.56
N PRO A 152 -4.12 -6.41 10.47
CA PRO A 152 -2.95 -6.29 9.60
C PRO A 152 -2.81 -4.88 9.00
N ALA A 153 -3.90 -4.28 8.54
CA ALA A 153 -3.88 -2.94 7.97
C ALA A 153 -3.51 -1.86 9.01
N LEU A 154 -4.00 -1.98 10.25
CA LEU A 154 -3.63 -1.07 11.34
C LEU A 154 -2.13 -1.15 11.66
N VAL A 155 -1.58 -2.35 11.77
CA VAL A 155 -0.15 -2.54 12.03
C VAL A 155 0.69 -1.99 10.87
N VAL A 156 0.31 -2.28 9.63
CA VAL A 156 0.98 -1.73 8.44
C VAL A 156 0.92 -0.19 8.45
N GLY A 157 -0.23 0.41 8.76
CA GLY A 157 -0.38 1.85 8.89
C GLY A 157 0.57 2.48 9.91
N ILE A 158 0.72 1.86 11.09
CA ILE A 158 1.67 2.30 12.12
C ILE A 158 3.12 2.21 11.61
N VAL A 159 3.48 1.11 10.95
CA VAL A 159 4.82 0.91 10.40
C VAL A 159 5.11 1.93 9.28
N MET A 160 4.15 2.19 8.39
CA MET A 160 4.30 3.20 7.33
C MET A 160 4.41 4.61 7.91
N LEU A 161 3.69 4.91 8.99
CA LEU A 161 3.75 6.21 9.66
C LEU A 161 5.14 6.42 10.27
N ALA A 162 5.66 5.40 10.97
CA ALA A 162 7.01 5.42 11.52
C ALA A 162 8.07 5.55 10.41
N ALA A 163 7.95 4.79 9.32
CA ALA A 163 8.84 4.89 8.18
C ALA A 163 8.81 6.29 7.53
N GLY A 164 7.62 6.87 7.36
CA GLY A 164 7.43 8.23 6.87
C GLY A 164 8.08 9.29 7.75
N ILE A 165 7.99 9.16 9.08
CA ILE A 165 8.67 10.06 10.03
C ILE A 165 10.19 9.94 9.89
N VAL A 166 10.72 8.72 9.80
CA VAL A 166 12.17 8.50 9.65
C VAL A 166 12.68 9.06 8.33
N LEU A 167 11.98 8.81 7.22
CA LEU A 167 12.34 9.37 5.90
C LEU A 167 12.23 10.89 5.87
N TRP A 168 11.23 11.48 6.52
CA TRP A 168 11.14 12.93 6.64
C TRP A 168 12.35 13.49 7.41
N ARG A 169 12.74 12.88 8.53
CA ARG A 169 13.89 13.36 9.32
C ARG A 169 15.23 13.18 8.61
N LYS A 170 15.41 12.09 7.84
CA LYS A 170 16.68 11.77 7.18
C LYS A 170 16.86 12.41 5.81
N GLU A 171 15.77 12.47 5.04
CA GLU A 171 15.81 12.82 3.61
C GLU A 171 14.93 14.04 3.29
N SER A 172 14.29 14.67 4.28
CA SER A 172 13.28 15.73 4.10
C SER A 172 12.08 15.32 3.23
N ALA A 173 11.92 14.02 2.95
CA ALA A 173 10.86 13.48 2.12
C ALA A 173 9.56 13.30 2.93
N ARG A 174 8.61 14.23 2.77
CA ARG A 174 7.34 14.25 3.53
C ARG A 174 6.22 13.44 2.88
N THR A 175 6.38 13.02 1.63
CA THR A 175 5.30 12.44 0.80
C THR A 175 4.74 11.15 1.39
N LEU A 176 5.58 10.23 1.86
CA LEU A 176 5.12 8.99 2.52
C LEU A 176 4.34 9.29 3.81
N LEU A 177 4.83 10.22 4.62
CA LEU A 177 4.16 10.62 5.85
C LEU A 177 2.77 11.20 5.56
N ILE A 178 2.68 12.13 4.61
CA ILE A 178 1.41 12.75 4.19
C ILE A 178 0.46 11.67 3.65
N GLY A 179 0.93 10.83 2.73
CA GLY A 179 0.13 9.75 2.15
C GLY A 179 -0.40 8.78 3.21
N THR A 180 0.41 8.44 4.22
CA THR A 180 0.00 7.57 5.33
C THR A 180 -1.03 8.23 6.24
N VAL A 181 -0.87 9.52 6.57
CA VAL A 181 -1.85 10.27 7.37
C VAL A 181 -3.19 10.37 6.63
N VAL A 182 -3.14 10.66 5.32
CA VAL A 182 -4.33 10.70 4.47
C VAL A 182 -5.00 9.33 4.43
N LEU A 183 -4.24 8.24 4.26
CA LEU A 183 -4.78 6.87 4.35
C LEU A 183 -5.52 6.65 5.67
N ILE A 184 -4.87 6.89 6.82
CA ILE A 184 -5.47 6.61 8.13
C ILE A 184 -6.78 7.39 8.30
N GLY A 185 -6.78 8.69 7.95
CA GLY A 185 -7.99 9.52 8.01
C GLY A 185 -9.08 9.04 7.06
N ALA A 186 -8.72 8.71 5.82
CA ALA A 186 -9.66 8.24 4.81
C ALA A 186 -10.24 6.86 5.16
N SER A 187 -9.43 5.94 5.68
CA SER A 187 -9.87 4.62 6.17
C SER A 187 -10.80 4.74 7.37
N ALA A 188 -10.56 5.68 8.29
CA ALA A 188 -11.48 5.95 9.39
C ALA A 188 -12.84 6.48 8.87
N ALA A 189 -12.81 7.40 7.91
CA ALA A 189 -14.02 7.93 7.27
C ALA A 189 -14.72 6.88 6.36
N ALA A 190 -13.99 5.87 5.88
CA ALA A 190 -14.52 4.81 5.02
C ALA A 190 -15.58 3.93 5.70
N VAL A 191 -15.65 3.96 7.04
CA VAL A 191 -16.75 3.33 7.80
C VAL A 191 -18.12 3.90 7.37
N ALA A 192 -18.18 5.20 7.07
CA ALA A 192 -19.40 5.86 6.60
C ALA A 192 -19.42 6.09 5.07
N VAL A 193 -18.25 6.28 4.45
CA VAL A 193 -18.10 6.57 3.02
C VAL A 193 -17.09 5.59 2.41
N PRO A 194 -17.49 4.33 2.12
CA PRO A 194 -16.58 3.25 1.74
C PRO A 194 -15.54 3.58 0.65
N PRO A 195 -15.86 4.32 -0.42
CA PRO A 195 -14.89 4.69 -1.46
C PRO A 195 -13.66 5.46 -0.95
N LEU A 196 -13.74 6.11 0.22
CA LEU A 196 -12.60 6.81 0.81
C LEU A 196 -11.45 5.85 1.16
N GLY A 197 -11.71 4.57 1.41
CA GLY A 197 -10.65 3.58 1.62
C GLY A 197 -9.69 3.51 0.43
N ASN A 198 -10.25 3.33 -0.79
CA ASN A 198 -9.49 3.30 -2.04
C ASN A 198 -8.75 4.61 -2.32
N VAL A 199 -9.36 5.76 -2.01
CA VAL A 199 -8.71 7.07 -2.15
C VAL A 199 -7.52 7.19 -1.20
N GLY A 200 -7.66 6.73 0.04
CA GLY A 200 -6.58 6.66 1.02
C GLY A 200 -5.43 5.76 0.56
N GLU A 201 -5.75 4.58 0.02
CA GLU A 201 -4.76 3.64 -0.54
C GLU A 201 -4.00 4.24 -1.72
N ALA A 202 -4.70 4.97 -2.60
CA ALA A 202 -4.04 5.69 -3.69
C ALA A 202 -3.10 6.79 -3.16
N ALA A 203 -3.49 7.52 -2.11
CA ALA A 203 -2.62 8.50 -1.47
C ALA A 203 -1.38 7.86 -0.84
N LEU A 204 -1.54 6.71 -0.17
CA LEU A 204 -0.41 5.92 0.33
C LEU A 204 0.52 5.50 -0.81
N LEU A 205 -0.02 4.94 -1.90
CA LEU A 205 0.78 4.48 -3.04
C LEU A 205 1.58 5.61 -3.67
N VAL A 206 0.99 6.80 -3.83
CA VAL A 206 1.70 8.00 -4.27
C VAL A 206 2.87 8.31 -3.33
N GLY A 207 2.64 8.24 -2.01
CA GLY A 207 3.69 8.44 -1.00
C GLY A 207 4.83 7.41 -1.09
N LEU A 208 4.49 6.13 -1.29
CA LEU A 208 5.45 5.03 -1.46
C LEU A 208 6.29 5.20 -2.73
N VAL A 209 5.65 5.49 -3.87
CA VAL A 209 6.36 5.71 -5.15
C VAL A 209 7.25 6.94 -5.05
N ALA A 210 6.77 8.04 -4.45
CA ALA A 210 7.58 9.23 -4.25
C ALA A 210 8.81 8.98 -3.36
N ALA A 211 8.74 8.06 -2.40
CA ALA A 211 9.87 7.68 -1.55
C ALA A 211 10.96 6.86 -2.29
N GLU A 212 10.63 6.25 -3.42
CA GLU A 212 11.59 5.53 -4.28
C GLU A 212 12.15 6.39 -5.42
N LEU A 213 11.47 7.49 -5.78
CA LEU A 213 11.95 8.37 -6.83
C LEU A 213 13.28 9.05 -6.41
N PRO A 214 14.26 9.14 -7.32
CA PRO A 214 15.48 9.89 -7.05
C PRO A 214 15.16 11.35 -6.69
N ALA A 215 15.83 11.89 -5.67
CA ALA A 215 15.76 13.31 -5.37
C ALA A 215 16.13 14.09 -6.65
N ARG A 216 15.27 15.04 -7.05
CA ARG A 216 15.62 15.96 -8.14
C ARG A 216 16.86 16.72 -7.68
N ARG A 217 18.00 16.48 -8.34
CA ARG A 217 19.16 17.36 -8.19
C ARG A 217 18.71 18.71 -8.71
N GLU A 218 18.43 19.64 -7.82
CA GLU A 218 18.31 21.04 -8.21
C GLU A 218 19.66 21.41 -8.81
N SER A 219 19.66 21.67 -10.12
CA SER A 219 20.79 22.26 -10.80
C SER A 219 20.99 23.64 -10.18
N VAL A 220 21.88 23.73 -9.19
CA VAL A 220 22.47 25.00 -8.79
C VAL A 220 23.21 25.51 -10.02
N GLY A 221 22.51 26.36 -10.79
CA GLY A 221 23.10 27.15 -11.84
C GLY A 221 24.09 28.10 -11.20
N VAL A 222 25.35 27.69 -11.11
CA VAL A 222 26.46 28.63 -10.99
C VAL A 222 26.53 29.35 -12.33
N THR A 223 25.91 30.53 -12.38
CA THR A 223 26.29 31.54 -13.36
C THR A 223 27.48 32.27 -12.77
N VAL A 224 28.61 32.12 -13.48
CA VAL A 224 29.90 32.78 -13.22
C VAL A 224 29.77 34.28 -13.45
#